data_AF-A0A2H5V4X8-F1
#
_entry.id   AF-A0A2H5V4X8-F1
#
_cell.length_a   1.000
_cell.length_b   1.000
_cell.length_c   1.000
_cell.angle_alpha   90.00
_cell.angle_beta   90.00
_cell.angle_gamma   90.00
#
_symmetry.space_group_name_H-M   'P 1'
#
loop_
_entity.id
_entity.type
_entity.pdbx_description
1 polymer ?
#
loop_
_entity_poly.entity_id
_entity_poly.type
_entity_poly.pdbx_seq_one_letter_code
_entity_poly.pdbx_strand_id
1 'polypeptide(L)'
;MTSYIICIVEGLTFSDRRSIIVWEALTDLVCELMPQKSGVLRLWSSRHVASKEEASTWLEACYRVRDYKPQPPVDLSQFYTPIGYDLDRAAKALKMRQREVAKMFRKLEKALMLVACNEVAAAVRHSWENQHEVMLKR
;
A
#
# COMPACT_ATOMS: atom_id res chain seq x y z
N MET A 1 10.28 11.99 1.39
CA MET A 1 8.98 12.65 1.71
C MET A 1 8.02 11.61 2.26
N THR A 2 7.33 11.95 3.34
CA THR A 2 6.33 11.08 4.00
C THR A 2 4.93 11.45 3.53
N SER A 3 4.09 10.45 3.35
CA SER A 3 2.73 10.56 2.83
C SER A 3 1.73 9.84 3.73
N TYR A 4 0.51 10.34 3.78
CA TYR A 4 -0.57 9.87 4.68
C TYR A 4 -1.94 10.18 4.08
N ILE A 5 -2.96 9.46 4.53
CA ILE A 5 -4.34 9.58 4.05
C ILE A 5 -5.07 10.61 4.91
N ILE A 6 -5.80 11.52 4.26
CA ILE A 6 -6.62 12.51 4.94
C ILE A 6 -8.05 12.49 4.42
N CYS A 7 -8.99 12.82 5.30
CA CYS A 7 -10.28 13.36 4.92
C CYS A 7 -10.13 14.87 4.76
N ILE A 8 -10.47 15.39 3.58
CA ILE A 8 -10.32 16.81 3.26
C ILE A 8 -11.37 17.64 4.00
N VAL A 9 -12.59 17.11 4.12
CA VAL A 9 -13.74 17.81 4.70
C VAL A 9 -13.55 18.03 6.21
N GLU A 10 -13.10 17.00 6.93
CA GLU A 10 -12.96 17.04 8.39
C GLU A 10 -11.55 17.47 8.84
N GLY A 11 -10.58 17.53 7.92
CA GLY A 11 -9.17 17.77 8.27
C GLY A 11 -8.53 16.65 9.09
N LEU A 12 -9.15 15.46 9.13
CA LEU A 12 -8.68 14.32 9.90
C LEU A 12 -7.68 13.45 9.12
N THR A 13 -6.75 12.85 9.86
CA THR A 13 -5.76 11.90 9.32
C THR A 13 -6.22 10.47 9.57
N PHE A 14 -6.23 9.64 8.52
CA PHE A 14 -6.69 8.25 8.54
C PHE A 14 -5.56 7.22 8.58
N SER A 15 -4.31 7.67 8.48
CA SER A 15 -3.15 6.78 8.50
C SER A 15 -1.90 7.41 9.07
N ASP A 16 -0.97 6.58 9.54
CA ASP A 16 0.35 7.10 9.92
C ASP A 16 1.11 7.65 8.70
N ARG A 17 2.04 8.56 8.98
CA ARG A 17 2.97 9.09 7.98
C ARG A 17 3.97 8.02 7.57
N ARG A 18 3.93 7.61 6.30
CA ARG A 18 4.83 6.58 5.74
C ARG A 18 5.43 7.02 4.43
N SER A 19 6.56 6.42 4.04
CA SER A 19 7.14 6.65 2.71
C SER A 19 6.13 6.30 1.62
N ILE A 20 6.10 7.07 0.54
CA ILE A 20 5.25 6.78 -0.63
C ILE A 20 5.44 5.37 -1.18
N ILE A 21 6.64 4.80 -1.00
CA ILE A 21 6.97 3.42 -1.39
C ILE A 21 6.07 2.40 -0.69
N VAL A 22 5.65 2.65 0.56
CA VAL A 22 4.75 1.74 1.29
C VAL A 22 3.39 1.70 0.61
N TRP A 23 2.84 2.86 0.26
CA TRP A 23 1.55 2.99 -0.39
C TRP A 23 1.53 2.39 -1.80
N GLU A 24 2.62 2.61 -2.55
CA GLU A 24 2.78 1.99 -3.87
C GLU A 24 2.95 0.46 -3.77
N ALA A 25 3.73 -0.02 -2.80
CA ALA A 25 3.89 -1.44 -2.55
C ALA A 25 2.56 -2.11 -2.20
N LEU A 26 1.77 -1.49 -1.32
CA LEU A 26 0.42 -1.96 -0.99
C LEU A 26 -0.47 -1.99 -2.23
N THR A 27 -0.53 -0.89 -2.99
CA THR A 27 -1.37 -0.79 -4.19
C THR A 27 -1.01 -1.87 -5.21
N ASP A 28 0.29 -2.07 -5.45
CA ASP A 28 0.76 -3.12 -6.35
C ASP A 28 0.43 -4.52 -5.81
N LEU A 29 0.59 -4.76 -4.50
CA LEU A 29 0.25 -6.05 -3.89
C LEU A 29 -1.23 -6.38 -4.05
N VAL A 30 -2.13 -5.46 -3.72
CA VAL A 30 -3.57 -5.70 -3.84
C VAL A 30 -3.99 -5.88 -5.31
N CYS A 31 -3.35 -5.15 -6.23
CA CYS A 31 -3.57 -5.36 -7.67
C CYS A 31 -3.06 -6.74 -8.15
N GLU A 32 -1.96 -7.24 -7.62
CA GLU A 32 -1.45 -8.58 -7.92
C GLU A 32 -2.37 -9.68 -7.37
N LEU A 33 -2.92 -9.48 -6.17
CA LEU A 33 -3.84 -10.42 -5.53
C LEU A 33 -5.25 -10.40 -6.16
N MET A 34 -5.65 -9.28 -6.76
CA MET A 34 -7.00 -9.04 -7.31
C MET A 34 -6.92 -8.28 -8.65
N PRO A 35 -6.31 -8.87 -9.70
CA PRO A 35 -5.99 -8.16 -10.96
C PRO A 35 -7.23 -7.60 -11.67
N GLN A 36 -8.35 -8.31 -11.61
CA GLN A 36 -9.63 -7.90 -12.18
C GLN A 36 -10.25 -6.65 -11.52
N LYS A 37 -9.77 -6.27 -10.32
CA LYS A 37 -10.24 -5.09 -9.56
C LYS A 37 -9.19 -3.97 -9.50
N SER A 38 -8.09 -4.11 -10.24
CA SER A 38 -6.96 -3.18 -10.21
C SER A 38 -7.34 -1.73 -10.55
N GLY A 39 -8.31 -1.51 -11.44
CA GLY A 39 -8.79 -0.17 -11.77
C GLY A 39 -9.36 0.55 -10.54
N VAL A 40 -10.25 -0.12 -9.80
CA VAL A 40 -10.88 0.40 -8.57
C VAL A 40 -9.85 0.56 -7.45
N LEU A 41 -8.96 -0.43 -7.27
CA LEU A 41 -7.91 -0.42 -6.24
C LEU A 41 -6.86 0.68 -6.41
N ARG A 42 -6.83 1.41 -7.53
CA ARG A 42 -5.90 2.54 -7.73
C ARG A 42 -6.51 3.91 -7.41
N LEU A 43 -7.83 4.02 -7.35
CA LEU A 43 -8.56 5.28 -7.18
C LEU A 43 -8.26 5.97 -5.85
N TRP A 44 -8.15 5.19 -4.77
CA TRP A 44 -7.90 5.64 -3.39
C TRP A 44 -6.81 6.72 -3.24
N SER A 45 -5.78 6.66 -4.11
CA SER A 45 -4.60 7.52 -4.03
C SER A 45 -4.82 8.94 -4.55
N SER A 46 -5.90 9.15 -5.31
CA SER A 46 -6.32 10.44 -5.85
C SER A 46 -7.35 11.13 -4.95
N ARG A 47 -7.60 12.43 -5.14
CA ARG A 47 -8.68 13.13 -4.44
C ARG A 47 -10.03 12.72 -5.04
N HIS A 48 -10.92 12.14 -4.23
CA HIS A 48 -12.26 11.72 -4.66
C HIS A 48 -13.16 11.42 -3.45
N VAL A 49 -14.46 11.25 -3.71
CA VAL A 49 -15.40 10.57 -2.80
C VAL A 49 -15.50 9.12 -3.25
N ALA A 50 -15.21 8.19 -2.34
CA ALA A 50 -15.21 6.76 -2.63
C ALA A 50 -16.61 6.24 -2.95
N SER A 51 -16.67 5.28 -3.87
CA SER A 51 -17.90 4.55 -4.17
C SER A 51 -18.09 3.37 -3.20
N LYS A 52 -19.32 2.84 -3.16
CA LYS A 52 -19.61 1.57 -2.44
C LYS A 52 -18.78 0.40 -2.98
N GLU A 53 -18.57 0.37 -4.30
CA GLU A 53 -17.74 -0.65 -4.95
C GLU A 53 -16.28 -0.57 -4.48
N GLU A 54 -15.75 0.65 -4.36
CA GLU A 54 -14.39 0.87 -3.88
C GLU A 54 -14.24 0.43 -2.41
N ALA A 55 -15.16 0.84 -1.54
CA ALA A 55 -15.14 0.46 -0.12
C ALA A 55 -15.22 -1.06 0.07
N SER A 56 -16.13 -1.73 -0.64
CA SER A 56 -16.26 -3.20 -0.59
C SER A 56 -15.05 -3.92 -1.20
N THR A 57 -14.44 -3.36 -2.25
CA THR A 57 -13.23 -3.91 -2.87
C THR A 57 -12.02 -3.81 -1.96
N TRP A 58 -11.85 -2.69 -1.24
CA TRP A 58 -10.78 -2.56 -0.24
C TRP A 58 -10.98 -3.44 0.99
N LEU A 59 -12.24 -3.69 1.39
CA LEU A 59 -12.54 -4.67 2.42
C LEU A 59 -12.14 -6.09 1.97
N GLU A 60 -12.46 -6.49 0.74
CA GLU A 60 -11.99 -7.77 0.21
C GLU A 60 -10.45 -7.83 0.14
N ALA A 61 -9.80 -6.74 -0.28
CA ALA A 61 -8.34 -6.66 -0.32
C ALA A 61 -7.70 -6.92 1.05
N CYS A 62 -8.30 -6.42 2.15
CA CYS A 62 -7.83 -6.72 3.50
C CYS A 62 -7.79 -8.22 3.80
N TYR A 63 -8.83 -8.96 3.38
CA TYR A 63 -8.86 -10.42 3.53
C TYR A 63 -7.78 -11.10 2.68
N ARG A 64 -7.59 -10.67 1.44
CA ARG A 64 -6.53 -11.23 0.57
C ARG A 64 -5.13 -10.96 1.12
N VAL A 65 -4.87 -9.75 1.63
CA VAL A 65 -3.58 -9.40 2.26
C VAL A 65 -3.36 -10.15 3.57
N ARG A 66 -4.42 -10.43 4.33
CA ARG A 66 -4.34 -11.29 5.54
C ARG A 66 -3.93 -12.70 5.20
N ASP A 67 -4.47 -13.26 4.12
CA ASP A 67 -4.21 -14.64 3.72
C ASP A 67 -2.92 -14.77 2.89
N TYR A 68 -2.41 -13.65 2.35
CA TYR A 68 -1.15 -13.57 1.62
C TYR A 68 0.02 -14.09 2.48
N LYS A 69 0.84 -14.93 1.86
CA LYS A 69 2.06 -15.49 2.43
C LYS A 69 3.24 -14.98 1.61
N PRO A 70 3.95 -13.93 2.07
CA PRO A 70 5.08 -13.40 1.33
C PRO A 70 6.16 -14.45 1.15
N GLN A 71 6.63 -14.61 -0.08
CA GLN A 71 7.75 -15.45 -0.43
C GLN A 71 8.85 -14.57 -1.02
N PRO A 72 10.02 -14.49 -0.38
CA PRO A 72 11.12 -13.71 -0.93
C PRO A 72 11.64 -14.41 -2.20
N PRO A 73 11.83 -13.69 -3.32
CA PRO A 73 12.30 -14.30 -4.57
C PRO A 73 13.78 -14.70 -4.52
N VAL A 74 14.50 -14.21 -3.52
CA VAL A 74 15.92 -14.45 -3.26
C VAL A 74 16.16 -14.45 -1.75
N ASP A 75 17.27 -15.05 -1.30
CA ASP A 75 17.71 -14.89 0.08
C ASP A 75 17.96 -13.39 0.36
N LEU A 76 17.19 -12.81 1.28
CA LEU A 76 17.32 -11.38 1.61
C LEU A 76 18.50 -11.10 2.55
N SER A 77 19.02 -12.12 3.23
CA SER A 77 20.08 -11.96 4.24
C SER A 77 21.34 -11.35 3.63
N GLN A 78 21.64 -11.68 2.38
CA GLN A 78 22.79 -11.15 1.62
C GLN A 78 22.74 -9.63 1.38
N PHE A 79 21.56 -9.01 1.51
CA PHE A 79 21.37 -7.57 1.34
C PHE A 79 21.18 -6.84 2.68
N TYR A 80 21.19 -7.56 3.81
CA TYR A 80 21.00 -6.95 5.11
C TYR A 80 22.25 -6.19 5.57
N THR A 81 22.03 -5.02 6.15
CA THR A 81 23.05 -4.13 6.74
C THR A 81 22.58 -3.71 8.13
N PRO A 82 23.46 -3.17 8.99
CA PRO A 82 23.08 -2.71 10.33
C PRO A 82 21.97 -1.63 10.33
N ILE A 83 21.75 -0.94 9.22
CA ILE A 83 20.77 0.15 9.08
C ILE A 83 19.56 -0.22 8.21
N GLY A 84 19.43 -1.49 7.80
CA GLY A 84 18.35 -1.98 6.93
C GLY A 84 18.88 -2.71 5.69
N TYR A 85 18.18 -2.64 4.57
CA TYR A 85 18.59 -3.33 3.34
C TYR A 85 19.38 -2.44 2.39
N ASP A 86 20.46 -2.99 1.81
CA ASP A 86 21.18 -2.38 0.68
C ASP A 86 20.37 -2.56 -0.62
N LEU A 87 19.56 -1.55 -0.92
CA LEU A 87 18.66 -1.55 -2.07
C LEU A 87 19.43 -1.47 -3.40
N ASP A 88 20.63 -0.89 -3.44
CA ASP A 88 21.42 -0.77 -4.67
C ASP A 88 22.04 -2.10 -5.05
N ARG A 89 22.59 -2.82 -4.07
CA ARG A 89 23.10 -4.17 -4.28
C ARG A 89 21.98 -5.12 -4.69
N ALA A 90 20.81 -5.03 -4.03
CA ALA A 90 19.64 -5.83 -4.37
C ALA A 90 19.12 -5.52 -5.79
N ALA A 91 19.05 -4.24 -6.17
CA ALA A 91 18.66 -3.81 -7.52
C ALA A 91 19.56 -4.41 -8.61
N LYS A 92 20.89 -4.38 -8.40
CA LYS A 92 21.86 -4.98 -9.33
C LYS A 92 21.70 -6.50 -9.41
N ALA A 93 21.56 -7.18 -8.28
CA ALA A 93 21.41 -8.63 -8.23
C ALA A 93 20.12 -9.12 -8.92
N LEU A 94 19.02 -8.39 -8.71
CA LEU A 94 17.70 -8.73 -9.24
C LEU A 94 17.45 -8.17 -10.65
N LYS A 95 18.37 -7.36 -11.20
CA LYS A 95 18.20 -6.65 -12.47
C LYS A 95 16.92 -5.80 -12.52
N MET A 96 16.61 -5.16 -11.40
CA MET A 96 15.43 -4.31 -11.22
C MET A 96 15.85 -2.89 -10.84
N ARG A 97 14.95 -1.91 -10.98
CA ARG A 97 15.21 -0.56 -10.47
C ARG A 97 15.13 -0.57 -8.94
N GLN A 98 15.94 0.27 -8.30
CA GLN A 98 15.98 0.40 -6.82
C GLN A 98 14.59 0.60 -6.21
N ARG A 99 13.73 1.41 -6.85
CA ARG A 99 12.35 1.63 -6.42
C ARG A 99 11.49 0.36 -6.43
N GLU A 100 11.66 -0.49 -7.45
CA GLU A 100 10.89 -1.73 -7.60
C GLU A 100 11.30 -2.74 -6.54
N VAL A 101 12.61 -2.83 -6.26
CA VAL A 101 13.13 -3.63 -5.13
C VAL A 101 12.61 -3.11 -3.80
N ALA A 102 12.61 -1.79 -3.59
CA ALA A 102 12.08 -1.20 -2.38
C ALA A 102 10.60 -1.55 -2.16
N LYS A 103 9.77 -1.48 -3.22
CA LYS A 103 8.37 -1.91 -3.15
C LYS A 103 8.25 -3.40 -2.83
N MET A 104 9.01 -4.23 -3.53
CA MET A 104 9.02 -5.68 -3.32
C MET A 104 9.39 -6.03 -1.88
N PHE A 105 10.43 -5.43 -1.30
CA PHE A 105 10.80 -5.68 0.10
C PHE A 105 9.69 -5.23 1.07
N ARG A 106 9.01 -4.11 0.79
CA ARG A 106 7.85 -3.68 1.59
C ARG A 106 6.68 -4.66 1.50
N LYS A 107 6.43 -5.28 0.35
CA LYS A 107 5.39 -6.32 0.23
C LYS A 107 5.69 -7.54 1.11
N LEU A 108 6.96 -7.84 1.37
CA LEU A 108 7.36 -8.95 2.25
C LEU A 108 7.08 -8.65 3.73
N GLU A 109 6.97 -7.38 4.11
CA GLU A 109 6.59 -6.94 5.46
C GLU A 109 5.08 -7.11 5.67
N LYS A 110 4.63 -8.35 5.90
CA LYS A 110 3.19 -8.69 6.04
C LYS A 110 2.44 -7.81 7.04
N ALA A 111 3.02 -7.56 8.21
CA ALA A 111 2.39 -6.74 9.24
C ALA A 111 2.18 -5.29 8.76
N LEU A 112 3.16 -4.72 8.05
CA LEU A 112 3.06 -3.39 7.47
C LEU A 112 1.97 -3.34 6.39
N MET A 113 1.95 -4.32 5.48
CA MET A 113 0.94 -4.38 4.41
C MET A 113 -0.48 -4.51 4.97
N LEU A 114 -0.66 -5.30 6.03
CA LEU A 114 -1.93 -5.44 6.73
C LEU A 114 -2.41 -4.12 7.35
N VAL A 115 -1.54 -3.44 8.10
CA VAL A 115 -1.88 -2.15 8.72
C VAL A 115 -2.23 -1.11 7.64
N ALA A 116 -1.37 -0.98 6.62
CA ALA A 116 -1.60 -0.04 5.54
C ALA A 116 -2.89 -0.34 4.76
N CYS A 117 -3.21 -1.62 4.52
CA CYS A 117 -4.44 -2.02 3.86
C CYS A 117 -5.69 -1.64 4.67
N ASN A 118 -5.66 -1.88 5.99
CA ASN A 118 -6.75 -1.51 6.89
C ASN A 118 -6.99 0.00 6.94
N GLU A 119 -5.93 0.81 6.92
CA GLU A 119 -6.05 2.28 6.90
C GLU A 119 -6.68 2.78 5.60
N VAL A 120 -6.29 2.22 4.44
CA VAL A 120 -6.95 2.56 3.16
C VAL A 120 -8.41 2.14 3.19
N ALA A 121 -8.70 0.91 3.64
CA ALA A 121 -10.09 0.44 3.74
C ALA A 121 -10.94 1.29 4.69
N ALA A 122 -10.39 1.73 5.82
CA ALA A 122 -11.07 2.61 6.76
C ALA A 122 -11.35 3.99 6.13
N ALA A 123 -10.37 4.58 5.43
CA ALA A 123 -10.52 5.87 4.77
C ALA A 123 -11.56 5.82 3.64
N VAL A 124 -11.48 4.83 2.77
CA VAL A 124 -12.41 4.63 1.65
C VAL A 124 -13.83 4.36 2.18
N ARG A 125 -13.97 3.52 3.23
CA ARG A 125 -15.26 3.29 3.87
C ARG A 125 -15.84 4.58 4.46
N HIS A 126 -15.05 5.34 5.21
CA HIS A 126 -15.48 6.61 5.78
C HIS A 126 -15.92 7.59 4.67
N SER A 127 -15.13 7.70 3.60
CA SER A 127 -15.43 8.53 2.44
C SER A 127 -16.78 8.18 1.82
N TRP A 128 -17.06 6.88 1.61
CA TRP A 128 -18.33 6.41 1.06
C TRP A 128 -19.50 6.64 2.03
N GLU A 129 -19.37 6.29 3.31
CA GLU A 129 -20.47 6.38 4.28
C GLU A 129 -20.88 7.82 4.57
N ASN A 130 -19.92 8.75 4.58
CA ASN A 130 -20.14 10.15 4.96
C ASN A 130 -20.14 11.11 3.76
N GLN A 131 -19.91 10.60 2.55
CA GLN A 131 -19.76 11.40 1.33
C GLN A 131 -18.65 12.46 1.44
N HIS A 132 -17.57 12.11 2.13
CA HIS A 132 -16.42 12.99 2.37
C HIS A 132 -15.29 12.71 1.38
N GLU A 133 -14.66 13.76 0.86
CA GLU A 133 -13.48 13.60 0.01
C GLU A 133 -12.27 13.11 0.80
N VAL A 134 -11.57 12.10 0.26
CA VAL A 134 -10.30 11.59 0.77
C VAL A 134 -9.18 11.73 -0.26
N MET A 135 -7.93 11.80 0.21
CA MET A 135 -6.76 11.77 -0.66
C MET A 135 -5.51 11.27 0.05
N LEU A 136 -4.54 10.79 -0.73
CA LEU A 136 -3.17 10.58 -0.27
C LEU A 136 -2.38 11.89 -0.36
N LYS A 137 -2.09 12.50 0.80
CA LYS A 137 -1.24 13.69 0.91
C LYS A 137 0.24 13.29 0.91
N ARG A 138 1.06 14.02 0.15
CA ARG A 138 2.51 13.76 -0.05
C ARG A 138 3.39 14.81 0.59
#